data_AF-A0A553DPY6-F1
#
_entry.id   AF-A0A553DPY6-F1
#
_cell.length_a   1.000
_cell.length_b   1.000
_cell.length_c   1.000
_cell.angle_alpha   90.00
_cell.angle_beta   90.00
_cell.angle_gamma   90.00
#
_symmetry.space_group_name_H-M   'P 1'
#
loop_
_entity.id
_entity.type
_entity.pdbx_description
1 polymer ?
#
loop_
_entity_poly.entity_id
_entity_poly.type
_entity_poly.pdbx_seq_one_letter_code
_entity_poly.pdbx_strand_id
1 'polypeptide(L)'
;MIQSISICTSLGKSEVPFDGGLKNKIEIDITNFMYSTINSFDIVIQFYQPITQFRNHDYQWVNCNSNRIANEFCPKIIKLKDGTLVQANCNIGIWEVSKKHKNVLMWRFNPEYAASLTNYINGQNEVTIQSANQNFNRKQKLAVLFSKENAVELSRSKKPFKAIACFTDHCDFDTPENLTIQRAFFKRNNVKITKGFFLDHFSKRSDNASFENDAEELLLWQKDGHELGYHSLSQSLKSIPDSFDAFFNFKAPFSSLSTWIDHGFQPYNLSLFKDKKIKDEDYEANLISRNIKILWNYIDSGKATVGVINQLNTKQFTLSSFIKGNKGLRFSKQLQLMAKNMMFHFYADQELIQKYKSIAGNFKKVVYQKDKSKFYALLKDGFGLASSFLAVFVFWNSNKNKPYKLAKYSPILFKHTIFEKEFYIFQTLKIVNFEKALCKENIESLIKEKGIFIAHTYFSVPMKYHKGRLFYSKNEINYIVEQNFNFLGSKIINNEIWNPTLKELVDYWSGFESVLFDVDELGTIVVKNETNIIYRTVK
;
A
#
# COMPACT_ATOMS: atom_id res chain seq x y z
N MET A 1 -25.11 26.46 -0.42
CA MET A 1 -23.74 26.11 -0.90
C MET A 1 -23.75 24.82 -1.71
N ILE A 2 -24.36 23.76 -1.18
CA ILE A 2 -24.65 22.53 -1.92
C ILE A 2 -25.92 22.70 -2.75
N GLN A 3 -25.91 22.21 -3.99
CA GLN A 3 -27.06 22.09 -4.89
C GLN A 3 -27.78 20.76 -4.70
N SER A 4 -27.05 19.65 -4.62
CA SER A 4 -27.61 18.33 -4.37
C SER A 4 -26.59 17.39 -3.72
N ILE A 5 -27.10 16.37 -3.03
CA ILE A 5 -26.33 15.24 -2.50
C ILE A 5 -27.02 13.98 -2.99
N SER A 6 -26.25 13.04 -3.52
CA SER A 6 -26.78 11.74 -3.91
C SER A 6 -25.85 10.61 -3.50
N ILE A 7 -26.42 9.44 -3.25
CA ILE A 7 -25.68 8.22 -2.97
C ILE A 7 -25.82 7.30 -4.18
N CYS A 8 -24.68 6.83 -4.68
CA CYS A 8 -24.56 5.88 -5.77
C CYS A 8 -24.05 4.55 -5.22
N THR A 9 -24.80 3.49 -5.47
CA THR A 9 -24.44 2.10 -5.16
C THR A 9 -24.47 1.27 -6.44
N SER A 10 -24.13 -0.03 -6.35
CA SER A 10 -24.35 -0.97 -7.46
C SER A 10 -25.81 -1.13 -7.85
N LEU A 11 -26.76 -0.79 -6.96
CA LEU A 11 -28.20 -0.91 -7.19
C LEU A 11 -28.81 0.33 -7.85
N GLY A 12 -28.10 1.46 -7.85
CA GLY A 12 -28.57 2.70 -8.46
C GLY A 12 -28.15 3.95 -7.71
N LYS A 13 -28.74 5.08 -8.13
CA LYS A 13 -28.51 6.42 -7.57
C LYS A 13 -29.77 6.90 -6.86
N SER A 14 -29.62 7.48 -5.68
CA SER A 14 -30.71 8.10 -4.93
C SER A 14 -30.28 9.46 -4.39
N GLU A 15 -31.16 10.46 -4.47
CA GLU A 15 -30.92 11.76 -3.86
C GLU A 15 -31.12 11.67 -2.34
N VAL A 16 -30.30 12.41 -1.59
CA VAL A 16 -30.32 12.48 -0.14
C VAL A 16 -30.81 13.87 0.27
N PRO A 17 -31.93 13.98 1.01
CA PRO A 17 -32.37 15.26 1.53
C PRO A 17 -31.33 15.79 2.52
N PHE A 18 -31.09 17.09 2.51
CA PHE A 18 -30.20 17.75 3.46
C PHE A 18 -30.79 19.10 3.87
N ASP A 19 -30.51 19.53 5.10
CA ASP A 19 -30.94 20.83 5.60
C ASP A 19 -30.00 21.93 5.07
N GLY A 20 -30.52 22.76 4.15
CA GLY A 20 -29.80 23.91 3.61
C GLY A 20 -29.69 25.10 4.57
N GLY A 21 -30.42 25.09 5.70
CA GLY A 21 -30.41 26.14 6.72
C GLY A 21 -29.16 26.14 7.61
N LEU A 22 -28.51 24.97 7.77
CA LEU A 22 -27.25 24.85 8.50
C LEU A 22 -26.09 25.40 7.66
N LYS A 23 -25.69 26.64 7.97
CA LYS A 23 -24.68 27.37 7.18
C LYS A 23 -23.32 26.69 7.15
N ASN A 24 -22.86 26.13 8.28
CA ASN A 24 -21.46 25.69 8.42
C ASN A 24 -21.28 24.17 8.47
N LYS A 25 -22.35 23.38 8.55
CA LYS A 25 -22.29 21.92 8.67
C LYS A 25 -23.52 21.30 8.02
N ILE A 26 -23.29 20.38 7.10
CA ILE A 26 -24.36 19.62 6.45
C ILE A 26 -24.14 18.14 6.75
N GLU A 27 -25.01 17.55 7.57
CA GLU A 27 -25.02 16.12 7.83
C GLU A 27 -25.63 15.35 6.67
N ILE A 28 -25.08 14.18 6.37
CA ILE A 28 -25.49 13.29 5.30
C ILE A 28 -25.98 12.00 5.93
N ASP A 29 -27.30 11.79 5.89
CA ASP A 29 -27.89 10.56 6.39
C ASP A 29 -27.73 9.43 5.37
N ILE A 30 -26.98 8.40 5.78
CA ILE A 30 -26.74 7.20 4.97
C ILE A 30 -27.54 5.99 5.47
N THR A 31 -28.36 6.14 6.52
CA THR A 31 -28.99 5.01 7.25
C THR A 31 -29.87 4.16 6.32
N ASN A 32 -30.64 4.81 5.43
CA ASN A 32 -31.51 4.12 4.47
C ASN A 32 -30.74 3.36 3.37
N PHE A 33 -29.42 3.54 3.29
CA PHE A 33 -28.54 2.90 2.32
C PHE A 33 -27.67 1.82 2.96
N MET A 34 -27.55 1.81 4.28
CA MET A 34 -26.70 0.89 5.03
C MET A 34 -27.39 -0.48 5.20
N TYR A 35 -27.50 -1.24 4.11
CA TYR A 35 -27.83 -2.66 4.17
C TYR A 35 -26.60 -3.44 4.68
N SER A 36 -26.82 -4.60 5.31
CA SER A 36 -25.75 -5.46 5.87
C SER A 36 -24.73 -5.99 4.85
N THR A 37 -24.89 -5.67 3.56
CA THR A 37 -24.10 -6.19 2.44
C THR A 37 -23.39 -5.13 1.59
N ILE A 38 -23.50 -3.84 1.90
CA ILE A 38 -22.81 -2.81 1.09
C ILE A 38 -21.31 -2.79 1.40
N ASN A 39 -20.51 -3.21 0.41
CA ASN A 39 -19.06 -3.14 0.46
C ASN A 39 -18.46 -1.94 -0.30
N SER A 40 -19.27 -1.18 -1.04
CA SER A 40 -18.82 -0.02 -1.82
C SER A 40 -19.98 0.93 -2.15
N PHE A 41 -19.74 2.24 -2.04
CA PHE A 41 -20.69 3.28 -2.46
C PHE A 41 -19.97 4.63 -2.67
N ASP A 42 -20.60 5.55 -3.40
CA ASP A 42 -20.12 6.91 -3.61
C ASP A 42 -21.17 7.92 -3.12
N ILE A 43 -20.75 8.94 -2.37
CA ILE A 43 -21.55 10.15 -2.10
C ILE A 43 -21.12 11.22 -3.11
N VAL A 44 -22.06 11.69 -3.92
CA VAL A 44 -21.83 12.74 -4.92
C VAL A 44 -22.44 14.04 -4.42
N ILE A 45 -21.57 15.02 -4.16
CA ILE A 45 -21.95 16.35 -3.68
C ILE A 45 -21.74 17.34 -4.81
N GLN A 46 -22.83 17.97 -5.25
CA GLN A 46 -22.80 19.02 -6.25
C GLN A 46 -22.90 20.39 -5.59
N PHE A 47 -21.97 21.29 -5.88
CA PHE A 47 -21.96 22.67 -5.38
C PHE A 47 -22.50 23.64 -6.43
N TYR A 48 -23.09 24.74 -5.98
CA TYR A 48 -23.43 25.85 -6.88
C TYR A 48 -22.18 26.55 -7.44
N GLN A 49 -21.10 26.59 -6.66
CA GLN A 49 -19.83 27.21 -7.03
C GLN A 49 -18.80 26.16 -7.45
N PRO A 50 -17.92 26.47 -8.42
CA PRO A 50 -16.84 25.57 -8.78
C PRO A 50 -15.79 25.46 -7.67
N ILE A 51 -15.24 24.27 -7.57
CA ILE A 51 -14.05 23.93 -6.78
C ILE A 51 -12.83 24.45 -7.54
N THR A 52 -12.11 25.41 -6.95
CA THR A 52 -10.97 26.08 -7.58
C THR A 52 -9.64 25.50 -7.12
N GLN A 53 -9.54 25.15 -5.84
CA GLN A 53 -8.34 24.57 -5.23
C GLN A 53 -8.67 23.29 -4.46
N PHE A 54 -7.68 22.41 -4.41
CA PHE A 54 -7.71 21.12 -3.72
C PHE A 54 -6.47 21.03 -2.83
N ARG A 55 -6.61 20.55 -1.60
CA ARG A 55 -5.48 20.35 -0.72
C ARG A 55 -4.83 18.99 -1.00
N ASN A 56 -3.65 19.03 -1.61
CA ASN A 56 -3.00 17.85 -2.16
C ASN A 56 -2.29 17.00 -1.09
N HIS A 57 -1.85 15.80 -1.45
CA HIS A 57 -1.16 14.88 -0.55
C HIS A 57 0.07 15.48 0.13
N ASP A 58 0.77 16.42 -0.49
CA ASP A 58 1.95 17.14 0.03
C ASP A 58 1.58 18.35 0.91
N TYR A 59 0.32 18.48 1.30
CA TYR A 59 -0.23 19.60 2.07
C TYR A 59 -0.05 20.95 1.35
N GLN A 60 -0.08 20.96 0.01
CA GLN A 60 -0.09 22.20 -0.78
C GLN A 60 -1.44 22.42 -1.44
N TRP A 61 -1.82 23.69 -1.59
CA TRP A 61 -2.96 24.06 -2.42
C TRP A 61 -2.61 23.91 -3.90
N VAL A 62 -3.42 23.15 -4.63
CA VAL A 62 -3.25 22.97 -6.08
C VAL A 62 -4.55 23.24 -6.81
N ASN A 63 -4.46 23.72 -8.05
CA ASN A 63 -5.64 23.97 -8.89
C ASN A 63 -6.37 22.68 -9.31
N CYS A 64 -7.64 22.77 -9.66
CA CYS A 64 -8.41 21.64 -10.19
C CYS A 64 -8.32 21.49 -11.73
N ASN A 65 -7.17 21.83 -12.35
CA ASN A 65 -6.97 21.70 -13.81
C ASN A 65 -6.63 20.27 -14.28
N SER A 66 -6.45 19.36 -13.31
CA SER A 66 -6.29 17.93 -13.50
C SER A 66 -7.13 17.21 -12.46
N ASN A 67 -7.45 15.94 -12.69
CA ASN A 67 -8.18 15.15 -11.69
C ASN A 67 -7.41 15.14 -10.38
N ARG A 68 -8.13 15.32 -9.27
CA ARG A 68 -7.58 15.34 -7.91
C ARG A 68 -8.16 14.20 -7.11
N ILE A 69 -7.31 13.55 -6.32
CA ILE A 69 -7.66 12.43 -5.46
C ILE A 69 -6.99 12.69 -4.10
N ALA A 70 -7.74 12.55 -3.00
CA ALA A 70 -7.21 12.46 -1.64
C ALA A 70 -7.68 11.14 -1.05
N ASN A 71 -6.73 10.27 -0.67
CA ASN A 71 -7.03 9.03 0.03
C ASN A 71 -7.31 9.28 1.53
N GLU A 72 -7.43 8.21 2.31
CA GLU A 72 -7.69 8.24 3.74
C GLU A 72 -6.66 9.08 4.51
N PHE A 73 -5.39 9.06 4.10
CA PHE A 73 -4.29 9.77 4.76
C PHE A 73 -3.93 11.12 4.13
N CYS A 74 -4.74 11.61 3.20
CA CYS A 74 -4.60 12.95 2.61
C CYS A 74 -5.63 13.93 3.17
N PRO A 75 -5.33 15.25 3.18
CA PRO A 75 -6.31 16.25 3.55
C PRO A 75 -7.56 16.19 2.66
N LYS A 76 -8.73 16.02 3.27
CA LYS A 76 -10.03 16.11 2.60
C LYS A 76 -10.55 17.54 2.68
N ILE A 77 -9.84 18.44 2.00
CA ILE A 77 -10.09 19.89 2.03
C ILE A 77 -10.07 20.42 0.60
N ILE A 78 -11.09 21.20 0.25
CA ILE A 78 -11.19 21.92 -1.02
C ILE A 78 -11.56 23.39 -0.78
N LYS A 79 -11.32 24.24 -1.78
CA LYS A 79 -11.74 25.65 -1.77
C LYS A 79 -12.67 25.93 -2.95
N LEU A 80 -13.81 26.54 -2.67
CA LEU A 80 -14.77 27.01 -3.66
C LEU A 80 -14.35 28.38 -4.24
N LYS A 81 -14.96 28.78 -5.35
CA LYS A 81 -14.66 30.05 -6.05
C LYS A 81 -14.83 31.29 -5.17
N ASP A 82 -15.78 31.27 -4.24
CA ASP A 82 -16.05 32.37 -3.31
C ASP A 82 -15.12 32.38 -2.09
N GLY A 83 -14.09 31.53 -2.08
CA GLY A 83 -13.12 31.39 -1.00
C GLY A 83 -13.53 30.45 0.14
N THR A 84 -14.75 29.88 0.11
CA THR A 84 -15.20 28.95 1.15
C THR A 84 -14.35 27.68 1.16
N LEU A 85 -13.83 27.32 2.34
CA LEU A 85 -13.21 26.04 2.62
C LEU A 85 -14.27 25.00 2.92
N VAL A 86 -14.10 23.81 2.35
CA VAL A 86 -15.00 22.68 2.54
C VAL A 86 -14.17 21.49 3.02
N GLN A 87 -14.57 20.86 4.12
CA GLN A 87 -13.85 19.74 4.75
C GLN A 87 -14.83 18.64 5.19
N ALA A 88 -14.43 17.37 5.09
CA ALA A 88 -15.18 16.27 5.72
C ALA A 88 -15.07 16.34 7.25
N ASN A 89 -16.14 15.98 7.98
CA ASN A 89 -16.10 15.91 9.45
C ASN A 89 -15.25 14.76 10.01
N CYS A 90 -14.75 13.87 9.16
CA CYS A 90 -13.87 12.77 9.51
C CYS A 90 -12.98 12.43 8.31
N ASN A 91 -11.81 11.80 8.55
CA ASN A 91 -10.80 11.61 7.50
C ASN A 91 -10.90 10.27 6.75
N ILE A 92 -12.12 9.80 6.47
CA ILE A 92 -12.39 8.45 5.91
C ILE A 92 -12.81 8.50 4.44
N GLY A 93 -12.65 7.38 3.74
CA GLY A 93 -12.96 7.30 2.31
C GLY A 93 -12.03 8.17 1.46
N ILE A 94 -12.39 8.33 0.19
CA ILE A 94 -11.56 8.98 -0.83
C ILE A 94 -12.32 10.16 -1.41
N TRP A 95 -11.68 11.32 -1.52
CA TRP A 95 -12.23 12.46 -2.26
C TRP A 95 -11.69 12.47 -3.68
N GLU A 96 -12.55 12.59 -4.68
CA GLU A 96 -12.20 12.73 -6.09
C GLU A 96 -12.90 13.94 -6.71
N VAL A 97 -12.12 14.78 -7.41
CA VAL A 97 -12.62 15.93 -8.19
C VAL A 97 -12.14 15.79 -9.62
N SER A 98 -13.08 15.75 -10.56
CA SER A 98 -12.80 15.66 -11.99
C SER A 98 -12.49 17.03 -12.59
N LYS A 99 -11.46 17.11 -13.45
CA LYS A 99 -11.16 18.35 -14.18
C LYS A 99 -12.31 18.82 -15.09
N LYS A 100 -13.19 17.89 -15.49
CA LYS A 100 -14.35 18.15 -16.37
C LYS A 100 -15.58 18.65 -15.61
N HIS A 101 -15.71 18.26 -14.34
CA HIS A 101 -16.89 18.56 -13.51
C HIS A 101 -16.42 19.26 -12.23
N LYS A 102 -16.00 20.52 -12.36
CA LYS A 102 -15.41 21.28 -11.26
C LYS A 102 -16.39 21.63 -10.13
N ASN A 103 -17.69 21.41 -10.31
CA ASN A 103 -18.70 21.65 -9.28
C ASN A 103 -19.04 20.39 -8.48
N VAL A 104 -18.42 19.26 -8.79
CA VAL A 104 -18.77 17.96 -8.20
C VAL A 104 -17.61 17.42 -7.39
N LEU A 105 -17.88 17.09 -6.13
CA LEU A 105 -17.03 16.29 -5.27
C LEU A 105 -17.61 14.88 -5.17
N MET A 106 -16.81 13.88 -5.51
CA MET A 106 -17.12 12.48 -5.23
C MET A 106 -16.42 12.08 -3.93
N TRP A 107 -17.19 11.64 -2.94
CA TRP A 107 -16.68 11.05 -1.70
C TRP A 107 -16.96 9.55 -1.73
N ARG A 108 -15.90 8.78 -1.99
CA ARG A 108 -15.94 7.38 -2.39
C ARG A 108 -15.57 6.45 -1.25
N PHE A 109 -16.32 5.39 -1.08
CA PHE A 109 -16.13 4.37 -0.04
C PHE A 109 -15.85 3.03 -0.72
N ASN A 110 -14.60 2.57 -0.57
CA ASN A 110 -14.07 1.35 -1.20
C ASN A 110 -14.42 1.20 -2.71
N PRO A 111 -14.14 2.20 -3.58
CA PRO A 111 -14.30 2.02 -5.01
C PRO A 111 -13.34 0.94 -5.53
N GLU A 112 -13.59 0.40 -6.72
CA GLU A 112 -12.76 -0.65 -7.33
C GLU A 112 -11.25 -0.30 -7.26
N TYR A 113 -10.45 -1.26 -6.76
CA TYR A 113 -9.00 -1.14 -6.50
C TYR A 113 -8.57 -0.25 -5.30
N ALA A 114 -9.48 0.35 -4.54
CA ALA A 114 -9.13 1.19 -3.40
C ALA A 114 -8.72 0.43 -2.13
N ALA A 115 -9.19 -0.80 -1.96
CA ALA A 115 -8.76 -1.72 -0.92
C ALA A 115 -8.68 -3.11 -1.53
N SER A 116 -7.56 -3.43 -2.18
CA SER A 116 -7.40 -4.67 -2.97
C SER A 116 -6.74 -5.77 -2.14
N LEU A 117 -7.21 -7.00 -2.28
CA LEU A 117 -6.63 -8.21 -1.70
C LEU A 117 -6.25 -9.20 -2.81
N THR A 118 -5.14 -9.90 -2.63
CA THR A 118 -4.76 -11.06 -3.44
C THR A 118 -5.46 -12.30 -2.89
N ASN A 119 -6.15 -13.01 -3.78
CA ASN A 119 -6.66 -14.36 -3.50
C ASN A 119 -6.09 -15.32 -4.55
N TYR A 120 -5.35 -16.34 -4.13
CA TYR A 120 -4.91 -17.40 -5.04
C TYR A 120 -6.10 -18.27 -5.43
N ILE A 121 -6.02 -18.89 -6.61
CA ILE A 121 -7.05 -19.80 -7.11
C ILE A 121 -6.44 -21.12 -7.61
N ASN A 122 -7.15 -22.21 -7.38
CA ASN A 122 -7.00 -23.50 -8.08
C ASN A 122 -5.64 -24.21 -7.95
N GLY A 123 -4.86 -23.95 -6.90
CA GLY A 123 -3.57 -24.64 -6.66
C GLY A 123 -2.50 -24.43 -7.73
N GLN A 124 -2.79 -23.62 -8.74
CA GLN A 124 -1.83 -23.05 -9.67
C GLN A 124 -1.42 -21.68 -9.11
N ASN A 125 -0.24 -21.16 -9.45
CA ASN A 125 0.24 -19.83 -9.00
C ASN A 125 -0.52 -18.68 -9.69
N GLU A 126 -1.83 -18.82 -9.78
CA GLU A 126 -2.83 -17.91 -10.30
C GLU A 126 -3.42 -17.13 -9.13
N VAL A 127 -3.59 -15.82 -9.35
CA VAL A 127 -4.09 -14.88 -8.36
C VAL A 127 -5.31 -14.20 -8.96
N THR A 128 -6.24 -13.78 -8.13
CA THR A 128 -7.30 -12.82 -8.45
C THR A 128 -7.19 -11.63 -7.51
N ILE A 129 -7.62 -10.46 -7.98
CA ILE A 129 -7.71 -9.26 -7.15
C ILE A 129 -9.16 -9.08 -6.75
N GLN A 130 -9.40 -9.03 -5.44
CA GLN A 130 -10.73 -8.83 -4.87
C GLN A 130 -10.74 -7.58 -3.99
N SER A 131 -11.89 -6.95 -3.80
CA SER A 131 -12.01 -5.86 -2.83
C SER A 131 -12.03 -6.43 -1.40
N ALA A 132 -11.38 -5.74 -0.48
CA ALA A 132 -11.51 -6.02 0.94
C ALA A 132 -12.98 -5.88 1.36
N ASN A 133 -13.42 -6.78 2.24
CA ASN A 133 -14.67 -6.63 2.97
C ASN A 133 -14.51 -5.53 4.01
N GLN A 134 -15.19 -4.40 3.85
CA GLN A 134 -15.15 -3.26 4.76
C GLN A 134 -16.49 -3.05 5.44
N ASN A 135 -16.46 -2.75 6.74
CA ASN A 135 -17.64 -2.41 7.49
C ASN A 135 -17.82 -0.88 7.53
N PHE A 136 -18.93 -0.40 6.99
CA PHE A 136 -19.29 1.02 7.05
C PHE A 136 -20.31 1.35 8.14
N ASN A 137 -20.72 0.37 8.97
CA ASN A 137 -21.61 0.60 10.10
C ASN A 137 -20.90 1.45 11.16
N ARG A 138 -21.29 2.73 11.24
CA ARG A 138 -20.59 3.74 12.04
C ARG A 138 -21.55 4.43 13.00
N LYS A 139 -21.05 4.69 14.21
CA LYS A 139 -21.79 5.47 15.22
C LYS A 139 -21.91 6.95 14.87
N GLN A 140 -21.00 7.48 14.05
CA GLN A 140 -20.93 8.91 13.71
C GLN A 140 -21.50 9.17 12.33
N LYS A 141 -22.36 10.18 12.23
CA LYS A 141 -22.92 10.66 10.96
C LYS A 141 -21.83 11.33 10.12
N LEU A 142 -21.87 11.11 8.81
CA LEU A 142 -21.01 11.82 7.86
C LEU A 142 -21.51 13.24 7.71
N ALA A 143 -20.59 14.20 7.61
CA ALA A 143 -20.94 15.59 7.38
C ALA A 143 -19.87 16.31 6.58
N VAL A 144 -20.30 17.36 5.90
CA VAL A 144 -19.45 18.31 5.19
C VAL A 144 -19.50 19.63 5.95
N LEU A 145 -18.32 20.13 6.31
CA LEU A 145 -18.11 21.35 7.06
C LEU A 145 -17.72 22.48 6.11
N PHE A 146 -18.17 23.69 6.41
CA PHE A 146 -17.93 24.90 5.63
C PHE A 146 -17.36 25.98 6.55
N SER A 147 -16.30 26.65 6.09
CA SER A 147 -15.69 27.77 6.83
C SER A 147 -15.09 28.80 5.89
N LYS A 148 -15.12 30.07 6.31
CA LYS A 148 -14.33 31.16 5.69
C LYS A 148 -12.98 31.39 6.40
N GLU A 149 -12.80 30.81 7.58
CA GLU A 149 -11.68 31.10 8.47
C GLU A 149 -10.52 30.12 8.31
N ASN A 150 -10.82 28.82 8.36
CA ASN A 150 -9.80 27.78 8.35
C ASN A 150 -10.31 26.41 7.90
N ALA A 151 -9.36 25.50 7.79
CA ALA A 151 -9.54 24.06 7.78
C ALA A 151 -8.48 23.42 8.69
N VAL A 152 -8.59 22.12 8.97
CA VAL A 152 -7.67 21.39 9.85
C VAL A 152 -6.99 20.26 9.07
N GLU A 153 -5.66 20.22 9.13
CA GLU A 153 -4.87 19.12 8.54
C GLU A 153 -4.33 18.20 9.62
N LEU A 154 -4.41 16.89 9.37
CA LEU A 154 -3.80 15.87 10.22
C LEU A 154 -2.41 15.52 9.70
N SER A 155 -1.49 15.32 10.64
CA SER A 155 -0.16 14.88 10.34
C SER A 155 -0.08 13.36 10.24
N ARG A 156 0.35 12.85 9.09
CA ARG A 156 0.66 11.42 8.89
C ARG A 156 1.82 10.92 9.75
N SER A 157 2.60 11.79 10.39
CA SER A 157 3.82 11.42 11.09
C SER A 157 3.84 11.96 12.52
N LYS A 158 4.37 11.16 13.47
CA LYS A 158 4.67 11.62 14.84
C LYS A 158 5.70 12.77 14.87
N LYS A 159 6.54 12.86 13.83
CA LYS A 159 7.31 14.08 13.52
C LYS A 159 6.43 14.96 12.63
N PRO A 160 5.89 16.09 13.11
CA PRO A 160 4.82 16.82 12.44
C PRO A 160 5.16 17.18 10.99
N PHE A 161 4.32 16.71 10.07
CA PHE A 161 4.32 17.02 8.64
C PHE A 161 5.67 16.68 7.98
N LYS A 162 6.27 15.57 8.40
CA LYS A 162 7.50 15.00 7.84
C LYS A 162 7.20 13.79 6.96
N ALA A 163 8.19 13.45 6.13
CA ALA A 163 8.15 12.25 5.30
C ALA A 163 8.27 10.98 6.13
N ILE A 164 7.87 9.85 5.57
CA ILE A 164 7.85 8.55 6.25
C ILE A 164 8.58 7.50 5.42
N ALA A 165 9.53 6.81 6.04
CA ALA A 165 10.22 5.66 5.46
C ALA A 165 9.95 4.45 6.34
N CYS A 166 9.12 3.52 5.90
CA CYS A 166 8.80 2.28 6.62
C CYS A 166 9.33 1.10 5.81
N PHE A 167 10.00 0.15 6.47
CA PHE A 167 10.57 -1.02 5.80
C PHE A 167 9.97 -2.30 6.38
N THR A 168 9.66 -3.25 5.50
CA THR A 168 9.28 -4.62 5.82
C THR A 168 10.21 -5.57 5.06
N ASP A 169 10.69 -6.60 5.75
CA ASP A 169 11.64 -7.57 5.20
C ASP A 169 10.99 -8.90 4.87
N HIS A 170 11.46 -9.49 3.77
CA HIS A 170 11.11 -10.83 3.30
C HIS A 170 12.32 -11.74 3.54
N CYS A 171 12.29 -12.47 4.65
CA CYS A 171 13.44 -13.18 5.24
C CYS A 171 13.83 -14.51 4.56
N ASP A 172 13.34 -14.78 3.35
CA ASP A 172 13.60 -16.01 2.58
C ASP A 172 15.08 -16.36 2.45
N PHE A 173 15.91 -15.33 2.43
CA PHE A 173 17.33 -15.47 2.16
C PHE A 173 18.20 -15.27 3.38
N ASP A 174 17.60 -15.09 4.55
CA ASP A 174 18.35 -14.91 5.77
C ASP A 174 19.09 -16.19 6.15
N THR A 175 20.31 -15.97 6.64
CA THR A 175 21.18 -16.95 7.27
C THR A 175 21.62 -16.38 8.62
N PRO A 176 22.07 -17.21 9.57
CA PRO A 176 22.52 -16.72 10.88
C PRO A 176 23.60 -15.63 10.74
N GLU A 177 24.51 -15.82 9.79
CA GLU A 177 25.60 -14.88 9.47
C GLU A 177 25.08 -13.55 8.92
N ASN A 178 24.23 -13.58 7.88
CA ASN A 178 23.76 -12.34 7.27
C ASN A 178 22.73 -11.61 8.15
N LEU A 179 22.05 -12.31 9.05
CA LEU A 179 21.13 -11.73 10.03
C LEU A 179 21.90 -10.77 10.95
N THR A 180 23.06 -11.20 11.43
CA THR A 180 23.95 -10.38 12.27
C THR A 180 24.48 -9.16 11.51
N ILE A 181 24.94 -9.36 10.28
CA ILE A 181 25.48 -8.27 9.44
C ILE A 181 24.40 -7.22 9.14
N GLN A 182 23.18 -7.66 8.82
CA GLN A 182 22.06 -6.76 8.57
C GLN A 182 21.70 -5.93 9.82
N ARG A 183 21.61 -6.54 11.01
CA ARG A 183 21.30 -5.79 12.23
C ARG A 183 22.33 -4.69 12.49
N ALA A 184 23.61 -5.05 12.42
CA ALA A 184 24.70 -4.11 12.58
C ALA A 184 24.65 -2.98 11.54
N PHE A 185 24.31 -3.31 10.28
CA PHE A 185 24.10 -2.34 9.21
C PHE A 185 22.96 -1.36 9.52
N PHE A 186 21.80 -1.84 9.97
CA PHE A 186 20.68 -0.94 10.25
C PHE A 186 20.93 -0.08 11.48
N LYS A 187 21.52 -0.65 12.53
CA LYS A 187 21.93 0.07 13.74
C LYS A 187 22.89 1.22 13.44
N ARG A 188 23.97 0.96 12.66
CA ARG A 188 24.94 2.03 12.30
C ARG A 188 24.32 3.14 11.45
N ASN A 189 23.29 2.81 10.66
CA ASN A 189 22.59 3.76 9.81
C ASN A 189 21.39 4.43 10.50
N ASN A 190 21.09 4.12 11.77
CA ASN A 190 19.93 4.64 12.49
C ASN A 190 18.59 4.38 11.76
N VAL A 191 18.47 3.21 11.14
CA VAL A 191 17.26 2.78 10.43
C VAL A 191 16.60 1.63 11.18
N LYS A 192 15.33 1.78 11.50
CA LYS A 192 14.45 0.74 12.02
C LYS A 192 13.66 0.09 10.88
N ILE A 193 13.39 -1.19 11.04
CA ILE A 193 12.63 -2.00 10.08
C ILE A 193 11.68 -2.95 10.83
N THR A 194 10.72 -3.49 10.09
CA THR A 194 9.97 -4.69 10.48
C THR A 194 10.66 -5.90 9.89
N LYS A 195 11.38 -6.64 10.74
CA LYS A 195 12.15 -7.82 10.38
C LYS A 195 11.23 -9.04 10.32
N GLY A 196 11.04 -9.57 9.12
CA GLY A 196 10.36 -10.85 8.92
C GLY A 196 11.18 -11.99 9.53
N PHE A 197 10.53 -13.01 10.07
CA PHE A 197 11.17 -14.26 10.49
C PHE A 197 10.23 -15.45 10.32
N PHE A 198 10.79 -16.65 10.13
CA PHE A 198 10.05 -17.91 10.24
C PHE A 198 10.11 -18.42 11.68
N LEU A 199 9.00 -18.92 12.22
CA LEU A 199 8.96 -19.46 13.58
C LEU A 199 9.76 -20.76 13.67
N ASP A 200 9.45 -21.72 12.81
CA ASP A 200 10.03 -23.06 12.79
C ASP A 200 11.10 -23.20 11.72
N HIS A 201 12.13 -24.00 11.99
CA HIS A 201 13.12 -24.40 10.99
C HIS A 201 12.58 -25.54 10.12
N PHE A 202 11.73 -25.21 9.15
CA PHE A 202 11.35 -26.12 8.09
C PHE A 202 11.66 -25.51 6.72
N SER A 203 12.81 -25.91 6.17
CA SER A 203 13.36 -25.36 4.94
C SER A 203 14.09 -26.39 4.09
N LYS A 204 14.08 -26.19 2.76
CA LYS A 204 14.99 -26.85 1.81
C LYS A 204 16.45 -26.37 1.94
N ARG A 205 16.69 -25.32 2.71
CA ARG A 205 17.99 -24.72 2.98
C ARG A 205 18.33 -24.91 4.47
N SER A 206 19.37 -25.68 4.74
CA SER A 206 19.85 -25.89 6.11
C SER A 206 20.39 -24.64 6.77
N ASP A 207 20.79 -23.64 5.98
CA ASP A 207 21.34 -22.37 6.46
C ASP A 207 20.30 -21.27 6.63
N ASN A 208 19.00 -21.57 6.52
CA ASN A 208 17.95 -20.56 6.67
C ASN A 208 17.73 -20.19 8.14
N ALA A 209 17.74 -18.89 8.42
CA ALA A 209 17.49 -18.38 9.77
C ALA A 209 16.02 -18.54 10.17
N SER A 210 15.78 -18.87 11.44
CA SER A 210 14.45 -19.06 12.03
C SER A 210 14.47 -18.72 13.51
N PHE A 211 13.31 -18.48 14.12
CA PHE A 211 13.25 -18.24 15.56
C PHE A 211 13.70 -19.46 16.37
N GLU A 212 13.31 -20.66 15.94
CA GLU A 212 13.71 -21.92 16.56
C GLU A 212 15.23 -22.04 16.76
N ASN A 213 16.02 -21.68 15.73
CA ASN A 213 17.47 -21.84 15.76
C ASN A 213 18.24 -20.55 16.11
N ASP A 214 17.66 -19.38 15.86
CA ASP A 214 18.36 -18.08 15.87
C ASP A 214 17.69 -17.04 16.78
N ALA A 215 16.93 -17.50 17.79
CA ALA A 215 16.21 -16.64 18.73
C ALA A 215 17.09 -15.57 19.37
N GLU A 216 18.33 -15.91 19.76
CA GLU A 216 19.23 -14.98 20.45
C GLU A 216 19.51 -13.73 19.60
N GLU A 217 19.84 -13.92 18.32
CA GLU A 217 20.12 -12.80 17.42
C GLU A 217 18.83 -12.03 17.12
N LEU A 218 17.69 -12.68 16.88
CA LEU A 218 16.39 -12.01 16.68
C LEU A 218 15.94 -11.19 17.90
N LEU A 219 16.25 -11.62 19.11
CA LEU A 219 16.04 -10.83 20.33
C LEU A 219 16.90 -9.57 20.36
N LEU A 220 18.12 -9.59 19.79
CA LEU A 220 18.95 -8.40 19.64
C LEU A 220 18.33 -7.40 18.65
N TRP A 221 17.65 -7.86 17.59
CA TRP A 221 16.91 -6.98 16.69
C TRP A 221 15.83 -6.19 17.45
N GLN A 222 15.05 -6.85 18.31
CA GLN A 222 14.05 -6.15 19.13
C GLN A 222 14.68 -5.13 20.08
N LYS A 223 15.80 -5.48 20.74
CA LYS A 223 16.53 -4.58 21.62
C LYS A 223 17.08 -3.35 20.89
N ASP A 224 17.47 -3.51 19.62
CA ASP A 224 17.90 -2.41 18.74
C ASP A 224 16.71 -1.58 18.19
N GLY A 225 15.47 -1.88 18.61
CA GLY A 225 14.27 -1.12 18.30
C GLY A 225 13.53 -1.56 17.04
N HIS A 226 13.92 -2.69 16.45
CA HIS A 226 13.21 -3.28 15.31
C HIS A 226 11.91 -3.98 15.77
N GLU A 227 10.95 -4.06 14.88
CA GLU A 227 9.79 -4.94 15.04
C GLU A 227 10.15 -6.31 14.46
N LEU A 228 9.75 -7.39 15.14
CA LEU A 228 9.70 -8.71 14.53
C LEU A 228 8.29 -8.96 13.98
N GLY A 229 8.18 -9.45 12.76
CA GLY A 229 6.93 -9.85 12.14
C GLY A 229 7.02 -11.29 11.64
N TYR A 230 5.94 -12.05 11.81
CA TYR A 230 5.90 -13.39 11.23
C TYR A 230 5.99 -13.28 9.71
N HIS A 231 6.76 -14.16 9.09
CA HIS A 231 6.75 -14.32 7.65
C HIS A 231 6.22 -15.69 7.28
N SER A 232 4.97 -15.96 7.66
CA SER A 232 4.47 -17.33 7.88
C SER A 232 5.27 -18.08 8.97
N LEU A 233 4.91 -19.33 9.26
CA LEU A 233 5.56 -20.12 10.32
C LEU A 233 6.83 -20.82 9.85
N SER A 234 6.89 -21.22 8.57
CA SER A 234 8.04 -21.90 8.00
C SER A 234 8.31 -21.42 6.58
N GLN A 235 9.56 -21.60 6.13
CA GLN A 235 9.96 -21.22 4.78
C GLN A 235 9.39 -22.15 3.72
N SER A 236 9.50 -23.46 3.94
CA SER A 236 9.03 -24.47 2.99
C SER A 236 7.62 -24.94 3.33
N LEU A 237 6.94 -25.48 2.33
CA LEU A 237 5.60 -26.04 2.46
C LEU A 237 5.68 -27.42 3.13
N LYS A 238 5.05 -27.55 4.31
CA LYS A 238 4.78 -28.85 4.93
C LYS A 238 3.61 -29.52 4.20
N SER A 239 3.23 -30.74 4.61
CA SER A 239 1.95 -31.28 4.16
C SER A 239 0.80 -30.36 4.59
N ILE A 240 -0.36 -30.41 3.92
CA ILE A 240 -1.51 -29.57 4.31
C ILE A 240 -1.92 -29.84 5.76
N PRO A 241 -2.08 -31.10 6.22
CA PRO A 241 -2.35 -31.40 7.62
C PRO A 241 -1.31 -30.79 8.58
N ASP A 242 -0.01 -31.00 8.33
CA ASP A 242 1.05 -30.49 9.22
C ASP A 242 1.11 -28.96 9.24
N SER A 243 0.82 -28.31 8.10
CA SER A 243 0.79 -26.85 8.00
C SER A 243 -0.34 -26.28 8.85
N PHE A 244 -1.50 -26.93 8.86
CA PHE A 244 -2.65 -26.51 9.64
C PHE A 244 -2.49 -26.82 11.12
N ASP A 245 -1.98 -27.99 11.46
CA ASP A 245 -1.62 -28.31 12.84
C ASP A 245 -0.66 -27.27 13.41
N ALA A 246 0.42 -26.94 12.67
CA ALA A 246 1.33 -25.87 13.05
C ALA A 246 0.60 -24.51 13.20
N PHE A 247 -0.27 -24.14 12.26
CA PHE A 247 -0.99 -22.87 12.30
C PHE A 247 -1.96 -22.74 13.48
N PHE A 248 -2.68 -23.80 13.82
CA PHE A 248 -3.65 -23.76 14.92
C PHE A 248 -3.02 -23.99 16.30
N ASN A 249 -1.81 -24.56 16.35
CA ASN A 249 -1.16 -24.92 17.61
C ASN A 249 0.12 -24.14 17.93
N PHE A 250 0.62 -23.27 17.03
CA PHE A 250 1.84 -22.53 17.33
C PHE A 250 1.67 -21.58 18.51
N LYS A 251 2.75 -21.43 19.26
CA LYS A 251 2.87 -20.49 20.37
C LYS A 251 3.65 -19.27 19.90
N ALA A 252 3.08 -18.09 20.12
CA ALA A 252 3.78 -16.86 19.85
C ALA A 252 4.99 -16.75 20.79
N PRO A 253 6.20 -16.46 20.30
CA PRO A 253 7.36 -16.27 21.17
C PRO A 253 7.23 -15.02 22.04
N PHE A 254 6.42 -14.04 21.61
CA PHE A 254 6.09 -12.83 22.37
C PHE A 254 4.63 -12.44 22.18
N SER A 255 4.02 -11.88 23.22
CA SER A 255 2.64 -11.37 23.18
C SER A 255 2.48 -10.10 22.34
N SER A 256 3.56 -9.36 22.09
CA SER A 256 3.56 -8.08 21.37
C SER A 256 3.58 -8.23 19.84
N LEU A 257 3.75 -9.44 19.30
CA LEU A 257 3.77 -9.67 17.86
C LEU A 257 2.37 -9.50 17.28
N SER A 258 2.22 -8.56 16.36
CA SER A 258 0.93 -8.25 15.74
C SER A 258 0.93 -8.32 14.22
N THR A 259 2.11 -8.45 13.61
CA THR A 259 2.30 -8.36 12.16
C THR A 259 2.55 -9.72 11.54
N TRP A 260 1.80 -10.00 10.48
CA TRP A 260 1.92 -11.20 9.66
C TRP A 260 2.17 -10.84 8.20
N ILE A 261 3.34 -11.18 7.71
CA ILE A 261 3.78 -10.99 6.33
C ILE A 261 3.52 -12.29 5.56
N ASP A 262 2.50 -12.27 4.72
CA ASP A 262 2.06 -13.40 3.91
C ASP A 262 3.19 -13.90 2.96
N HIS A 263 3.53 -15.19 3.00
CA HIS A 263 4.50 -15.84 2.10
C HIS A 263 3.87 -16.30 0.76
N GLY A 264 2.58 -16.05 0.55
CA GLY A 264 1.83 -16.33 -0.67
C GLY A 264 1.65 -17.80 -1.04
N PHE A 265 2.30 -18.74 -0.36
CA PHE A 265 2.22 -20.17 -0.71
C PHE A 265 1.80 -21.07 0.44
N GLN A 266 1.87 -20.59 1.69
CA GLN A 266 1.46 -21.39 2.84
C GLN A 266 -0.07 -21.52 2.85
N PRO A 267 -0.62 -22.71 3.12
CA PRO A 267 -2.05 -22.97 2.97
C PRO A 267 -2.91 -22.19 3.97
N TYR A 268 -2.33 -21.74 5.08
CA TYR A 268 -3.00 -20.93 6.10
C TYR A 268 -2.85 -19.42 5.86
N ASN A 269 -2.19 -18.97 4.81
CA ASN A 269 -2.02 -17.54 4.61
C ASN A 269 -3.32 -16.85 4.18
N LEU A 270 -3.43 -15.54 4.45
CA LEU A 270 -4.61 -14.72 4.12
C LEU A 270 -5.05 -14.90 2.66
N SER A 271 -4.07 -15.02 1.76
CA SER A 271 -4.31 -15.17 0.33
C SER A 271 -4.70 -16.59 -0.13
N LEU A 272 -4.68 -17.61 0.74
CA LEU A 272 -4.95 -19.03 0.41
C LEU A 272 -5.94 -19.75 1.33
N PHE A 273 -6.17 -19.29 2.56
CA PHE A 273 -6.85 -20.11 3.58
C PHE A 273 -8.26 -20.55 3.17
N LYS A 274 -8.97 -19.70 2.42
CA LYS A 274 -10.32 -20.00 1.89
C LYS A 274 -10.31 -21.15 0.88
N ASP A 275 -9.34 -21.14 -0.04
CA ASP A 275 -9.14 -22.22 -1.03
C ASP A 275 -8.84 -23.57 -0.36
N LYS A 276 -8.32 -23.53 0.87
CA LYS A 276 -8.01 -24.71 1.67
C LYS A 276 -9.09 -25.06 2.69
N LYS A 277 -10.28 -24.47 2.56
CA LYS A 277 -11.50 -24.76 3.34
C LYS A 277 -11.36 -24.49 4.85
N ILE A 278 -10.46 -23.60 5.26
CA ILE A 278 -10.51 -23.04 6.62
C ILE A 278 -11.70 -22.08 6.70
N LYS A 279 -12.53 -22.21 7.74
CA LYS A 279 -13.65 -21.28 7.96
C LYS A 279 -13.12 -19.92 8.42
N ASP A 280 -13.77 -18.84 7.98
CA ASP A 280 -13.40 -17.47 8.37
C ASP A 280 -13.39 -17.28 9.90
N GLU A 281 -14.34 -17.90 10.62
CA GLU A 281 -14.43 -17.87 12.09
C GLU A 281 -13.19 -18.50 12.78
N ASP A 282 -12.81 -19.71 12.37
CA ASP A 282 -11.65 -20.41 12.94
C ASP A 282 -10.35 -19.64 12.65
N TYR A 283 -10.23 -19.11 11.43
CA TYR A 283 -9.07 -18.32 11.01
C TYR A 283 -8.95 -17.02 11.83
N GLU A 284 -10.06 -16.30 11.97
CA GLU A 284 -10.14 -15.09 12.78
C GLU A 284 -9.77 -15.37 14.23
N ALA A 285 -10.41 -16.35 14.86
CA ALA A 285 -10.16 -16.72 16.26
C ALA A 285 -8.69 -17.09 16.48
N ASN A 286 -8.09 -17.80 15.52
CA ASN A 286 -6.67 -18.14 15.57
C ASN A 286 -5.78 -16.89 15.56
N LEU A 287 -5.99 -15.96 14.62
CA LEU A 287 -5.20 -14.73 14.55
C LEU A 287 -5.36 -13.84 15.80
N ILE A 288 -6.61 -13.66 16.27
CA ILE A 288 -6.92 -12.80 17.41
C ILE A 288 -6.33 -13.35 18.71
N SER A 289 -6.44 -14.65 18.96
CA SER A 289 -5.85 -15.29 20.15
C SER A 289 -4.32 -15.14 20.22
N ARG A 290 -3.66 -14.84 19.10
CA ARG A 290 -2.22 -14.59 18.99
C ARG A 290 -1.87 -13.11 18.78
N ASN A 291 -2.83 -12.22 18.99
CA ASN A 291 -2.68 -10.77 18.85
C ASN A 291 -2.28 -10.31 17.43
N ILE A 292 -2.49 -11.14 16.40
CA ILE A 292 -2.22 -10.76 15.01
C ILE A 292 -3.34 -9.85 14.51
N LYS A 293 -2.98 -8.64 14.08
CA LYS A 293 -3.92 -7.58 13.67
C LYS A 293 -3.51 -6.88 12.39
N ILE A 294 -2.27 -7.05 11.94
CA ILE A 294 -1.69 -6.39 10.77
C ILE A 294 -1.26 -7.47 9.77
N LEU A 295 -1.85 -7.48 8.59
CA LEU A 295 -1.63 -8.50 7.56
C LEU A 295 -1.11 -7.85 6.27
N TRP A 296 -0.15 -8.51 5.63
CA TRP A 296 0.23 -8.15 4.26
C TRP A 296 -0.71 -8.82 3.25
N ASN A 297 -1.06 -8.12 2.17
CA ASN A 297 -1.94 -8.65 1.12
C ASN A 297 -1.23 -9.08 -0.17
N TYR A 298 0.11 -9.19 -0.16
CA TYR A 298 0.90 -9.61 -1.32
C TYR A 298 0.80 -8.67 -2.56
N ILE A 299 0.33 -7.43 -2.37
CA ILE A 299 0.22 -6.42 -3.43
C ILE A 299 1.26 -5.32 -3.26
N ASP A 300 2.07 -5.13 -4.30
CA ASP A 300 2.94 -3.97 -4.45
C ASP A 300 2.27 -2.89 -5.33
N SER A 301 2.19 -1.64 -4.87
CA SER A 301 1.69 -0.49 -5.65
C SER A 301 2.51 -0.26 -6.93
N GLY A 302 3.76 -0.73 -6.95
CA GLY A 302 4.68 -0.63 -8.06
C GLY A 302 6.08 -1.13 -7.70
N LYS A 303 7.03 -0.90 -8.61
CA LYS A 303 8.44 -1.17 -8.36
C LYS A 303 9.23 0.13 -8.29
N ALA A 304 9.98 0.30 -7.20
CA ALA A 304 10.81 1.47 -7.01
C ALA A 304 11.94 1.57 -8.05
N THR A 305 12.22 2.81 -8.44
CA THR A 305 13.33 3.23 -9.29
C THR A 305 13.56 4.72 -9.06
N VAL A 306 14.54 5.34 -9.72
CA VAL A 306 14.73 6.80 -9.64
C VAL A 306 13.44 7.53 -10.06
N GLY A 307 12.97 8.47 -9.24
CA GLY A 307 11.71 9.19 -9.39
C GLY A 307 10.45 8.43 -8.98
N VAL A 308 10.56 7.22 -8.41
CA VAL A 308 9.43 6.39 -7.96
C VAL A 308 9.68 5.86 -6.55
N ILE A 309 9.14 6.58 -5.56
CA ILE A 309 9.30 6.28 -4.13
C ILE A 309 8.06 6.62 -3.29
N ASN A 310 7.33 7.71 -3.58
CA ASN A 310 6.25 8.18 -2.73
C ASN A 310 4.90 7.54 -3.11
N GLN A 311 4.41 6.58 -2.31
CA GLN A 311 3.14 5.86 -2.54
C GLN A 311 1.90 6.77 -2.57
N LEU A 312 1.95 7.98 -2.00
CA LEU A 312 0.85 8.96 -2.09
C LEU A 312 0.85 9.75 -3.41
N ASN A 313 1.97 9.78 -4.13
CA ASN A 313 2.10 10.51 -5.39
C ASN A 313 1.88 9.56 -6.57
N THR A 314 0.62 9.41 -6.95
CA THR A 314 0.19 8.50 -8.03
C THR A 314 0.82 8.82 -9.39
N LYS A 315 1.35 10.03 -9.59
CA LYS A 315 2.09 10.42 -10.81
C LYS A 315 3.46 9.73 -10.92
N GLN A 316 4.02 9.24 -9.81
CA GLN A 316 5.23 8.42 -9.82
C GLN A 316 4.95 7.00 -10.34
N PHE A 317 3.72 6.51 -10.20
CA PHE A 317 3.30 5.16 -10.62
C PHE A 317 2.67 5.17 -12.01
N THR A 318 3.45 5.60 -13.01
CA THR A 318 3.02 5.70 -14.41
C THR A 318 4.07 5.09 -15.33
N LEU A 319 3.70 4.72 -16.56
CA LEU A 319 4.66 4.15 -17.52
C LEU A 319 5.78 5.16 -17.83
N SER A 320 5.45 6.46 -17.95
CA SER A 320 6.43 7.51 -18.22
C SER A 320 7.47 7.63 -17.12
N SER A 321 7.03 7.69 -15.85
CA SER A 321 7.92 7.80 -14.70
C SER A 321 8.83 6.57 -14.59
N PHE A 322 8.29 5.37 -14.82
CA PHE A 322 9.08 4.13 -14.80
C PHE A 322 10.15 4.05 -15.90
N ILE A 323 9.88 4.53 -17.12
CA ILE A 323 10.91 4.65 -18.18
C ILE A 323 12.00 5.61 -17.74
N LYS A 324 11.61 6.80 -17.26
CA LYS A 324 12.56 7.84 -16.86
C LYS A 324 13.51 7.34 -15.78
N GLY A 325 12.99 6.65 -14.77
CA GLY A 325 13.80 6.07 -13.70
C GLY A 325 14.73 4.94 -14.14
N ASN A 326 14.49 4.37 -15.32
CA ASN A 326 15.30 3.31 -15.91
C ASN A 326 16.16 3.78 -17.10
N LYS A 327 16.32 5.10 -17.27
CA LYS A 327 17.33 5.68 -18.17
C LYS A 327 18.73 5.16 -17.81
N GLY A 328 19.61 5.08 -18.82
CA GLY A 328 20.97 4.56 -18.69
C GLY A 328 21.11 3.03 -18.75
N LEU A 329 20.00 2.27 -18.71
CA LEU A 329 20.04 0.83 -19.00
C LEU A 329 20.10 0.57 -20.51
N ARG A 330 20.70 -0.55 -20.92
CA ARG A 330 20.66 -1.03 -22.31
C ARG A 330 19.20 -1.14 -22.79
N PHE A 331 18.95 -0.81 -24.05
CA PHE A 331 17.61 -0.79 -24.65
C PHE A 331 16.82 -2.09 -24.42
N SER A 332 17.46 -3.25 -24.64
CA SER A 332 16.84 -4.56 -24.41
C SER A 332 16.39 -4.76 -22.95
N LYS A 333 17.17 -4.25 -21.99
CA LYS A 333 16.83 -4.32 -20.57
C LYS A 333 15.69 -3.36 -20.22
N GLN A 334 15.67 -2.17 -20.80
CA GLN A 334 14.57 -1.23 -20.62
C GLN A 334 13.26 -1.81 -21.14
N LEU A 335 13.27 -2.41 -22.34
CA LEU A 335 12.10 -3.05 -22.93
C LEU A 335 11.61 -4.24 -22.07
N GLN A 336 12.52 -5.08 -21.57
CA GLN A 336 12.17 -6.18 -20.67
C GLN A 336 11.50 -5.68 -19.38
N LEU A 337 12.08 -4.65 -18.76
CA LEU A 337 11.53 -4.06 -17.53
C LEU A 337 10.18 -3.38 -17.80
N MET A 338 10.05 -2.68 -18.93
CA MET A 338 8.79 -2.07 -19.35
C MET A 338 7.71 -3.12 -19.56
N ALA A 339 8.00 -4.19 -20.31
CA ALA A 339 7.08 -5.29 -20.54
C ALA A 339 6.57 -5.88 -19.22
N LYS A 340 7.49 -6.17 -18.29
CA LYS A 340 7.14 -6.64 -16.94
C LYS A 340 6.28 -5.63 -16.19
N ASN A 341 6.66 -4.36 -16.19
CA ASN A 341 5.93 -3.30 -15.50
C ASN A 341 4.51 -3.09 -16.06
N MET A 342 4.34 -3.22 -17.38
CA MET A 342 3.04 -3.15 -18.02
C MET A 342 2.12 -4.30 -17.56
N MET A 343 2.62 -5.54 -17.55
CA MET A 343 1.82 -6.70 -17.16
C MET A 343 1.45 -6.67 -15.67
N PHE A 344 2.45 -6.49 -14.80
CA PHE A 344 2.28 -6.65 -13.35
C PHE A 344 1.67 -5.43 -12.65
N HIS A 345 1.78 -4.21 -13.22
CA HIS A 345 1.32 -3.00 -12.54
C HIS A 345 0.35 -2.16 -13.37
N PHE A 346 0.64 -1.88 -14.65
CA PHE A 346 -0.25 -1.04 -15.47
C PHE A 346 -1.57 -1.73 -15.78
N TYR A 347 -1.51 -2.94 -16.34
CA TYR A 347 -2.70 -3.77 -16.56
C TYR A 347 -3.16 -4.43 -15.27
N ALA A 348 -2.21 -5.00 -14.51
CA ALA A 348 -2.46 -5.81 -13.32
C ALA A 348 -3.54 -6.88 -13.58
N ASP A 349 -3.51 -7.46 -14.78
CA ASP A 349 -4.50 -8.39 -15.28
C ASP A 349 -3.94 -9.81 -15.29
N GLN A 350 -4.68 -10.74 -14.73
CA GLN A 350 -4.17 -12.06 -14.41
C GLN A 350 -4.05 -12.94 -15.65
N GLU A 351 -4.97 -12.81 -16.60
CA GLU A 351 -4.88 -13.49 -17.88
C GLU A 351 -3.63 -13.03 -18.65
N LEU A 352 -3.39 -11.72 -18.71
CA LEU A 352 -2.18 -11.16 -19.33
C LEU A 352 -0.89 -11.56 -18.60
N ILE A 353 -0.90 -11.59 -17.27
CA ILE A 353 0.24 -12.06 -16.47
C ILE A 353 0.53 -13.54 -16.73
N GLN A 354 -0.48 -14.39 -16.84
CA GLN A 354 -0.29 -15.82 -17.15
C GLN A 354 0.24 -16.01 -18.57
N LYS A 355 -0.31 -15.29 -19.57
CA LYS A 355 0.26 -15.27 -20.93
C LYS A 355 1.73 -14.85 -20.91
N TYR A 356 2.08 -13.80 -20.18
CA TYR A 356 3.47 -13.36 -20.01
C TYR A 356 4.37 -14.46 -19.41
N LYS A 357 3.93 -15.10 -18.31
CA LYS A 357 4.66 -16.20 -17.66
C LYS A 357 4.82 -17.39 -18.61
N SER A 358 3.77 -17.76 -19.33
CA SER A 358 3.76 -18.83 -20.33
C SER A 358 4.74 -18.55 -21.46
N ILE A 359 4.75 -17.33 -22.03
CA ILE A 359 5.73 -16.91 -23.04
C ILE A 359 7.14 -17.05 -22.51
N ALA A 360 7.44 -16.53 -21.31
CA ALA A 360 8.78 -16.61 -20.74
C ALA A 360 9.23 -18.06 -20.51
N GLY A 361 8.34 -18.91 -20.00
CA GLY A 361 8.59 -20.34 -19.78
C GLY A 361 8.78 -21.12 -21.08
N ASN A 362 7.88 -20.94 -22.05
CA ASN A 362 7.92 -21.61 -23.34
C ASN A 362 9.10 -21.13 -24.19
N PHE A 363 9.44 -19.84 -24.16
CA PHE A 363 10.65 -19.31 -24.79
C PHE A 363 11.89 -20.02 -24.24
N LYS A 364 11.97 -20.22 -22.92
CA LYS A 364 13.08 -20.94 -22.31
C LYS A 364 13.17 -22.39 -22.83
N LYS A 365 12.03 -23.08 -22.92
CA LYS A 365 11.95 -24.47 -23.43
C LYS A 365 12.32 -24.58 -24.91
N VAL A 366 11.78 -23.70 -25.74
CA VAL A 366 12.04 -23.70 -27.19
C VAL A 366 13.49 -23.34 -27.49
N VAL A 367 14.00 -22.26 -26.91
CA VAL A 367 15.32 -21.70 -27.28
C VAL A 367 16.47 -22.42 -26.59
N TYR A 368 16.36 -22.69 -25.29
CA TYR A 368 17.47 -23.30 -24.53
C TYR A 368 17.35 -24.81 -24.41
N GLN A 369 16.13 -25.37 -24.38
CA GLN A 369 15.91 -26.82 -24.25
C GLN A 369 15.55 -27.49 -25.58
N LYS A 370 15.46 -26.73 -26.68
CA LYS A 370 15.15 -27.21 -28.04
C LYS A 370 13.83 -27.99 -28.15
N ASP A 371 12.90 -27.78 -27.22
CA ASP A 371 11.57 -28.42 -27.25
C ASP A 371 10.63 -27.70 -28.21
N LYS A 372 10.59 -28.17 -29.47
CA LYS A 372 9.75 -27.59 -30.53
C LYS A 372 8.25 -27.72 -30.25
N SER A 373 7.81 -28.66 -29.40
CA SER A 373 6.39 -28.85 -29.08
C SER A 373 5.75 -27.62 -28.43
N LYS A 374 6.58 -26.76 -27.80
CA LYS A 374 6.12 -25.53 -27.14
C LYS A 374 6.10 -24.30 -28.04
N PHE A 375 6.49 -24.43 -29.32
CA PHE A 375 6.52 -23.32 -30.25
C PHE A 375 5.13 -22.73 -30.55
N TYR A 376 4.12 -23.60 -30.75
CA TYR A 376 2.75 -23.12 -31.00
C TYR A 376 2.18 -22.35 -29.80
N ALA A 377 2.38 -22.87 -28.58
CA ALA A 377 1.97 -22.18 -27.35
C ALA A 377 2.66 -20.81 -27.21
N LEU A 378 3.96 -20.74 -27.54
CA LEU A 378 4.71 -19.48 -27.55
C LEU A 378 4.13 -18.46 -28.54
N LEU A 379 3.76 -18.88 -29.76
CA LEU A 379 3.15 -17.99 -30.76
C LEU A 379 1.76 -17.52 -30.36
N LYS A 380 0.90 -18.44 -29.89
CA LYS A 380 -0.48 -18.13 -29.46
C LYS A 380 -0.48 -17.08 -28.35
N ASP A 381 0.28 -17.31 -27.29
CA ASP A 381 0.35 -16.37 -26.17
C ASP A 381 1.06 -15.08 -26.58
N GLY A 382 2.09 -15.18 -27.42
CA GLY A 382 2.83 -14.05 -27.98
C GLY A 382 1.94 -13.08 -28.76
N PHE A 383 1.05 -13.58 -29.62
CA PHE A 383 0.13 -12.74 -30.38
C PHE A 383 -0.88 -12.01 -29.48
N GLY A 384 -1.46 -12.72 -28.50
CA GLY A 384 -2.40 -12.13 -27.55
C GLY A 384 -1.77 -11.04 -26.68
N LEU A 385 -0.48 -11.15 -26.37
CA LEU A 385 0.26 -10.16 -25.59
C LEU A 385 0.77 -9.00 -26.45
N ALA A 386 1.13 -9.27 -27.72
CA ALA A 386 1.57 -8.25 -28.67
C ALA A 386 0.48 -7.20 -28.96
N SER A 387 -0.78 -7.62 -29.09
CA SER A 387 -1.91 -6.68 -29.28
C SER A 387 -2.06 -5.72 -28.09
N SER A 388 -1.89 -6.23 -26.86
CA SER A 388 -1.93 -5.42 -25.64
C SER A 388 -0.77 -4.42 -25.61
N PHE A 389 0.44 -4.84 -25.94
CA PHE A 389 1.57 -3.91 -26.06
C PHE A 389 1.33 -2.85 -27.13
N LEU A 390 0.90 -3.25 -28.32
CA LEU A 390 0.64 -2.35 -29.44
C LEU A 390 -0.39 -1.29 -29.06
N ALA A 391 -1.48 -1.67 -28.38
CA ALA A 391 -2.48 -0.72 -27.91
C ALA A 391 -1.89 0.36 -26.99
N VAL A 392 -0.96 0.00 -26.10
CA VAL A 392 -0.31 0.99 -25.23
C VAL A 392 0.60 1.92 -26.00
N PHE A 393 1.37 1.41 -26.96
CA PHE A 393 2.27 2.22 -27.78
C PHE A 393 1.52 3.12 -28.77
N VAL A 394 0.47 2.62 -29.43
CA VAL A 394 -0.40 3.41 -30.33
C VAL A 394 -1.07 4.54 -29.55
N PHE A 395 -1.58 4.26 -28.34
CA PHE A 395 -2.21 5.25 -27.47
C PHE A 395 -1.26 5.78 -26.38
N TRP A 396 0.04 5.89 -26.69
CA TRP A 396 1.07 6.24 -25.70
C TRP A 396 0.77 7.54 -24.96
N ASN A 397 0.36 8.59 -25.67
CA ASN A 397 0.07 9.89 -25.05
C ASN A 397 -1.08 9.82 -24.04
N SER A 398 -2.06 8.95 -24.28
CA SER A 398 -3.19 8.73 -23.37
C SER A 398 -2.82 7.80 -22.20
N ASN A 399 -1.87 6.88 -22.38
CA ASN A 399 -1.55 5.85 -21.38
C ASN A 399 -0.35 6.19 -20.50
N LYS A 400 0.65 6.91 -21.01
CA LYS A 400 1.96 7.08 -20.35
C LYS A 400 1.90 7.72 -18.97
N ASN A 401 0.89 8.57 -18.74
CA ASN A 401 0.68 9.31 -17.49
C ASN A 401 -0.51 8.81 -16.67
N LYS A 402 -1.18 7.72 -17.10
CA LYS A 402 -2.23 7.10 -16.30
C LYS A 402 -1.58 6.42 -15.09
N PRO A 403 -2.05 6.69 -13.86
CA PRO A 403 -1.66 5.91 -12.69
C PRO A 403 -1.97 4.42 -12.90
N TYR A 404 -1.12 3.56 -12.39
CA TYR A 404 -1.39 2.12 -12.32
C TYR A 404 -2.67 1.85 -11.52
N LYS A 405 -3.43 0.81 -11.90
CA LYS A 405 -4.75 0.52 -11.29
C LYS A 405 -4.66 0.41 -9.76
N LEU A 406 -3.74 -0.42 -9.28
CA LEU A 406 -3.52 -0.68 -7.84
C LEU A 406 -2.80 0.47 -7.11
N ALA A 407 -2.33 1.50 -7.82
CA ALA A 407 -1.75 2.70 -7.23
C ALA A 407 -2.68 3.92 -7.29
N LYS A 408 -3.79 3.85 -8.04
CA LYS A 408 -4.66 5.00 -8.34
C LYS A 408 -5.17 5.71 -7.09
N TYR A 409 -5.54 4.95 -6.06
CA TYR A 409 -6.07 5.46 -4.80
C TYR A 409 -5.08 5.39 -3.65
N SER A 410 -3.82 5.01 -3.92
CA SER A 410 -2.77 4.85 -2.91
C SER A 410 -3.22 4.04 -1.68
N PRO A 411 -3.56 2.73 -1.82
CA PRO A 411 -4.11 1.88 -0.75
C PRO A 411 -3.08 1.44 0.29
N ILE A 412 -2.40 2.40 0.94
CA ILE A 412 -1.23 2.10 1.79
C ILE A 412 -1.60 1.23 2.99
N LEU A 413 -2.69 1.58 3.67
CA LEU A 413 -3.23 0.88 4.82
C LEU A 413 -4.76 0.98 4.75
N PHE A 414 -5.47 -0.13 4.94
CA PHE A 414 -6.94 -0.16 4.95
C PHE A 414 -7.42 -1.32 5.83
N LYS A 415 -8.71 -1.34 6.16
CA LYS A 415 -9.31 -2.42 6.95
C LYS A 415 -9.89 -3.53 6.09
N HIS A 416 -9.84 -4.75 6.61
CA HIS A 416 -10.53 -5.92 6.09
C HIS A 416 -11.19 -6.68 7.24
N THR A 417 -12.48 -6.99 7.10
CA THR A 417 -13.21 -7.84 8.04
C THR A 417 -13.10 -9.29 7.62
N ILE A 418 -12.53 -10.12 8.50
CA ILE A 418 -12.61 -11.58 8.43
C ILE A 418 -13.65 -11.95 9.47
N PHE A 419 -14.71 -12.68 9.08
CA PHE A 419 -15.87 -12.98 9.93
C PHE A 419 -16.48 -11.73 10.63
N GLU A 420 -16.12 -11.43 11.87
CA GLU A 420 -16.62 -10.31 12.67
C GLU A 420 -15.54 -9.27 13.05
N LYS A 421 -14.25 -9.58 12.92
CA LYS A 421 -13.16 -8.72 13.37
C LYS A 421 -12.46 -8.02 12.22
N GLU A 422 -12.09 -6.77 12.47
CA GLU A 422 -11.33 -5.96 11.55
C GLU A 422 -9.82 -6.17 11.73
N PHE A 423 -9.13 -6.36 10.60
CA PHE A 423 -7.69 -6.43 10.50
C PHE A 423 -7.18 -5.27 9.65
N TYR A 424 -6.01 -4.75 9.99
CA TYR A 424 -5.31 -3.80 9.14
C TYR A 424 -4.54 -4.53 8.06
N ILE A 425 -4.74 -4.10 6.82
CA ILE A 425 -4.06 -4.61 5.64
C ILE A 425 -3.17 -3.53 5.07
N PHE A 426 -1.90 -3.83 4.83
CA PHE A 426 -0.96 -2.88 4.24
C PHE A 426 -0.52 -3.28 2.83
N GLN A 427 -0.30 -2.29 1.97
CA GLN A 427 0.31 -2.46 0.64
C GLN A 427 1.69 -1.83 0.58
N THR A 428 2.54 -2.47 -0.21
CA THR A 428 3.97 -2.16 -0.23
C THR A 428 4.41 -1.51 -1.53
N LEU A 429 5.60 -0.92 -1.50
CA LEU A 429 6.39 -0.59 -2.68
C LEU A 429 7.50 -1.62 -2.81
N LYS A 430 7.60 -2.29 -3.96
CA LYS A 430 8.66 -3.28 -4.18
C LYS A 430 10.02 -2.59 -4.30
N ILE A 431 10.91 -2.85 -3.35
CA ILE A 431 12.30 -2.36 -3.35
C ILE A 431 13.27 -3.54 -3.39
N VAL A 432 13.87 -3.74 -4.56
CA VAL A 432 14.93 -4.76 -4.78
C VAL A 432 16.25 -4.16 -5.26
N ASN A 433 16.25 -2.88 -5.60
CA ASN A 433 17.43 -2.12 -6.00
C ASN A 433 17.49 -0.86 -5.13
N PHE A 434 18.21 -0.96 -4.03
CA PHE A 434 18.39 0.10 -3.05
C PHE A 434 19.25 1.26 -3.58
N GLU A 435 20.16 1.01 -4.53
CA GLU A 435 20.94 2.06 -5.20
C GLU A 435 20.01 3.07 -5.89
N LYS A 436 19.01 2.59 -6.63
CA LYS A 436 18.03 3.43 -7.33
C LYS A 436 16.90 3.91 -6.43
N ALA A 437 16.38 3.03 -5.58
CA ALA A 437 15.20 3.34 -4.79
C ALA A 437 15.50 4.36 -3.70
N LEU A 438 16.66 4.25 -3.04
CA LEU A 438 17.09 5.12 -1.95
C LEU A 438 18.16 6.12 -2.39
N CYS A 439 18.26 6.42 -3.69
CA CYS A 439 19.15 7.48 -4.14
C CYS A 439 18.75 8.83 -3.52
N LYS A 440 19.71 9.74 -3.44
CA LYS A 440 19.52 11.10 -2.91
C LYS A 440 18.28 11.80 -3.48
N GLU A 441 18.08 11.74 -4.80
CA GLU A 441 16.93 12.34 -5.50
C GLU A 441 15.58 11.83 -4.95
N ASN A 442 15.45 10.52 -4.72
CA ASN A 442 14.22 9.95 -4.19
C ASN A 442 13.99 10.34 -2.73
N ILE A 443 15.03 10.32 -1.90
CA ILE A 443 14.94 10.71 -0.49
C ILE A 443 14.55 12.19 -0.37
N GLU A 444 15.15 13.07 -1.18
CA GLU A 444 14.81 14.49 -1.23
C GLU A 444 13.38 14.73 -1.76
N SER A 445 12.96 14.01 -2.80
CA SER A 445 11.58 14.05 -3.30
C SER A 445 10.59 13.63 -2.21
N LEU A 446 10.87 12.55 -1.47
CA LEU A 446 10.04 12.09 -0.36
C LEU A 446 9.89 13.18 0.72
N ILE A 447 11.00 13.80 1.13
CA ILE A 447 11.02 14.89 2.14
C ILE A 447 10.26 16.12 1.65
N LYS A 448 10.40 16.48 0.37
CA LYS A 448 9.71 17.63 -0.22
C LYS A 448 8.21 17.42 -0.26
N GLU A 449 7.78 16.24 -0.69
CA GLU A 449 6.36 15.89 -0.87
C GLU A 449 5.66 15.44 0.42
N LYS A 450 6.38 15.42 1.55
CA LYS A 450 5.92 14.81 2.82
C LYS A 450 5.39 13.40 2.58
N GLY A 451 6.06 12.69 1.68
CA GLY A 451 5.62 11.43 1.14
C GLY A 451 5.81 10.27 2.10
N ILE A 452 5.35 9.11 1.69
CA ILE A 452 5.54 7.86 2.42
C ILE A 452 5.85 6.72 1.47
N PHE A 453 6.65 5.77 1.95
CA PHE A 453 6.61 4.40 1.46
C PHE A 453 6.59 3.39 2.62
N ILE A 454 5.94 2.26 2.39
CA ILE A 454 6.13 1.00 3.09
C ILE A 454 6.83 0.06 2.12
N ALA A 455 8.11 -0.20 2.32
CA ALA A 455 8.92 -1.00 1.40
C ALA A 455 8.72 -2.48 1.67
N HIS A 456 8.47 -3.25 0.60
CA HIS A 456 8.68 -4.69 0.58
C HIS A 456 10.08 -4.95 0.05
N THR A 457 10.93 -5.52 0.90
CA THR A 457 12.36 -5.68 0.64
C THR A 457 12.79 -7.14 0.75
N TYR A 458 13.82 -7.48 -0.02
CA TYR A 458 14.60 -8.70 0.19
C TYR A 458 16.03 -8.27 0.50
N PHE A 459 16.33 -7.98 1.76
CA PHE A 459 17.66 -7.48 2.12
C PHE A 459 18.76 -8.52 1.82
N SER A 460 18.48 -9.79 2.07
CA SER A 460 19.45 -10.90 1.94
C SER A 460 19.47 -11.59 0.57
N VAL A 461 18.79 -11.07 -0.46
CA VAL A 461 18.65 -11.80 -1.73
C VAL A 461 20.03 -12.12 -2.37
N PRO A 462 20.38 -13.39 -2.63
CA PRO A 462 21.72 -13.77 -3.10
C PRO A 462 21.85 -13.70 -4.63
N MET A 463 20.74 -13.42 -5.33
CA MET A 463 20.65 -13.55 -6.78
C MET A 463 21.45 -12.45 -7.50
N LYS A 464 22.59 -12.84 -8.11
CA LYS A 464 23.52 -11.93 -8.82
C LYS A 464 22.87 -11.06 -9.92
N TYR A 465 21.76 -11.51 -10.50
CA TYR A 465 21.07 -10.76 -11.55
C TYR A 465 20.24 -9.57 -11.00
N HIS A 466 19.99 -9.52 -9.68
CA HIS A 466 19.46 -8.33 -9.02
C HIS A 466 20.61 -7.36 -8.76
N LYS A 467 20.53 -6.17 -9.36
CA LYS A 467 21.47 -5.06 -9.13
C LYS A 467 21.01 -4.20 -7.97
N GLY A 468 21.94 -3.55 -7.28
CA GLY A 468 21.66 -2.65 -6.15
C GLY A 468 21.07 -3.35 -4.94
N ARG A 469 21.43 -4.62 -4.72
CA ARG A 469 21.11 -5.37 -3.50
C ARG A 469 21.90 -4.82 -2.33
N LEU A 470 21.41 -5.04 -1.10
CA LEU A 470 22.15 -4.68 0.12
C LEU A 470 23.50 -5.38 0.17
N PHE A 471 23.52 -6.68 -0.11
CA PHE A 471 24.73 -7.49 -0.21
C PHE A 471 25.29 -7.50 -1.63
N TYR A 472 26.53 -7.04 -1.79
CA TYR A 472 27.29 -7.16 -3.03
C TYR A 472 27.75 -8.62 -3.24
N SER A 473 28.42 -9.16 -2.23
CA SER A 473 28.84 -10.56 -2.10
C SER A 473 28.20 -11.18 -0.84
N LYS A 474 28.56 -12.41 -0.46
CA LYS A 474 27.87 -13.15 0.62
C LYS A 474 27.76 -12.35 1.93
N ASN A 475 28.85 -11.68 2.31
CA ASN A 475 29.00 -11.01 3.60
C ASN A 475 29.37 -9.53 3.47
N GLU A 476 29.40 -8.99 2.26
CA GLU A 476 29.88 -7.64 1.98
C GLU A 476 28.71 -6.75 1.60
N ILE A 477 28.57 -5.66 2.35
CA ILE A 477 27.58 -4.63 2.06
C ILE A 477 28.00 -3.85 0.81
N ASN A 478 27.05 -3.62 -0.08
CA ASN A 478 27.24 -2.78 -1.25
C ASN A 478 27.47 -1.32 -0.83
N TYR A 479 28.65 -0.79 -1.14
CA TYR A 479 29.08 0.55 -0.78
C TYR A 479 28.11 1.67 -1.23
N ILE A 480 27.54 1.58 -2.44
CA ILE A 480 26.58 2.59 -2.93
C ILE A 480 25.29 2.52 -2.10
N VAL A 481 24.85 1.30 -1.76
CA VAL A 481 23.68 1.11 -0.90
C VAL A 481 23.96 1.65 0.49
N GLU A 482 25.12 1.39 1.06
CA GLU A 482 25.55 1.97 2.33
C GLU A 482 25.54 3.50 2.31
N GLN A 483 26.09 4.15 1.28
CA GLN A 483 26.02 5.60 1.15
C GLN A 483 24.58 6.14 1.14
N ASN A 484 23.68 5.46 0.43
CA ASN A 484 22.26 5.83 0.38
C ASN A 484 21.58 5.67 1.75
N PHE A 485 21.87 4.59 2.48
CA PHE A 485 21.34 4.39 3.83
C PHE A 485 21.95 5.36 4.84
N ASN A 486 23.23 5.72 4.71
CA ASN A 486 23.85 6.75 5.55
C ASN A 486 23.17 8.10 5.33
N PHE A 487 22.88 8.44 4.07
CA PHE A 487 22.13 9.65 3.74
C PHE A 487 20.71 9.59 4.34
N LEU A 488 19.98 8.48 4.18
CA LEU A 488 18.67 8.29 4.80
C LEU A 488 18.74 8.43 6.34
N GLY A 489 19.72 7.79 6.97
CA GLY A 489 19.99 7.85 8.40
C GLY A 489 20.19 9.28 8.89
N SER A 490 20.99 10.07 8.17
CA SER A 490 21.18 11.49 8.49
C SER A 490 19.86 12.28 8.46
N LYS A 491 18.96 11.97 7.52
CA LYS A 491 17.64 12.60 7.41
C LYS A 491 16.69 12.17 8.53
N ILE A 492 16.84 10.95 9.04
CA ILE A 492 16.09 10.47 10.21
C ILE A 492 16.57 11.19 11.47
N ILE A 493 17.88 11.27 11.71
CA ILE A 493 18.48 11.96 12.86
C ILE A 493 18.07 13.45 12.88
N ASN A 494 18.07 14.10 11.71
CA ASN A 494 17.68 15.50 11.57
C ASN A 494 16.16 15.74 11.66
N ASN A 495 15.35 14.71 11.96
CA ASN A 495 13.88 14.77 12.01
C ASN A 495 13.24 15.26 10.69
N GLU A 496 13.88 15.03 9.55
CA GLU A 496 13.34 15.31 8.22
C GLU A 496 12.45 14.15 7.73
N ILE A 497 12.74 12.93 8.19
CA ILE A 497 11.99 11.69 7.93
C ILE A 497 11.67 11.01 9.27
N TRP A 498 10.43 10.59 9.45
CA TRP A 498 10.07 9.62 10.48
C TRP A 498 10.24 8.20 9.93
N ASN A 499 11.04 7.39 10.61
CA ASN A 499 11.24 5.99 10.27
C ASN A 499 10.64 5.08 11.35
N PRO A 500 9.34 4.75 11.24
CA PRO A 500 8.69 3.79 12.12
C PRO A 500 8.91 2.35 11.66
N THR A 501 8.75 1.42 12.60
CA THR A 501 8.35 0.04 12.29
C THR A 501 6.90 0.01 11.77
N LEU A 502 6.45 -1.10 11.19
CA LEU A 502 5.10 -1.18 10.62
C LEU A 502 4.05 -1.04 11.72
N LYS A 503 4.24 -1.72 12.85
CA LYS A 503 3.37 -1.60 14.02
C LYS A 503 3.30 -0.18 14.53
N GLU A 504 4.44 0.52 14.69
CA GLU A 504 4.42 1.93 15.12
C GLU A 504 3.66 2.85 14.16
N LEU A 505 3.74 2.57 12.85
CA LEU A 505 3.02 3.31 11.82
C LEU A 505 1.50 3.03 11.92
N VAL A 506 1.11 1.76 11.98
CA VAL A 506 -0.30 1.36 12.08
C VAL A 506 -0.93 1.84 13.38
N ASP A 507 -0.24 1.70 14.51
CA ASP A 507 -0.71 2.19 15.82
C ASP A 507 -0.99 3.69 15.76
N TYR A 508 -0.10 4.49 15.15
CA TYR A 508 -0.33 5.92 14.97
C TYR A 508 -1.46 6.20 13.98
N TRP A 509 -1.53 5.50 12.84
CA TRP A 509 -2.53 5.73 11.80
C TRP A 509 -3.93 5.26 12.19
N SER A 510 -4.07 4.28 13.09
CA SER A 510 -5.36 3.84 13.62
C SER A 510 -6.16 5.00 14.25
N GLY A 511 -5.46 6.01 14.77
CA GLY A 511 -6.10 7.21 15.32
C GLY A 511 -6.78 8.10 14.28
N PHE A 512 -6.44 8.03 12.99
CA PHE A 512 -7.02 8.90 11.95
C PHE A 512 -8.54 8.75 11.83
N GLU A 513 -9.04 7.52 11.94
CA GLU A 513 -10.47 7.22 11.83
C GLU A 513 -11.28 7.74 13.03
N SER A 514 -10.61 8.00 14.15
CA SER A 514 -11.24 8.46 15.39
C SER A 514 -11.32 9.99 15.50
N VAL A 515 -10.62 10.72 14.62
CA VAL A 515 -10.62 12.19 14.64
C VAL A 515 -11.91 12.71 14.02
N LEU A 516 -12.67 13.44 14.83
CA LEU A 516 -13.83 14.21 14.43
C LEU A 516 -13.50 15.68 14.32
N PHE A 517 -14.05 16.30 13.29
CA PHE A 517 -14.10 17.74 13.14
C PHE A 517 -15.53 18.25 13.34
N ASP A 518 -15.66 19.43 13.91
CA ASP A 518 -16.91 20.18 13.98
C ASP A 518 -16.64 21.65 13.66
N VAL A 519 -17.69 22.46 13.62
CA VAL A 519 -17.56 23.92 13.48
C VAL A 519 -18.02 24.59 14.77
N ASP A 520 -17.22 25.53 15.26
CA ASP A 520 -17.56 26.34 16.43
C ASP A 520 -18.53 27.50 16.09
N GLU A 521 -18.91 28.27 17.11
CA GLU A 521 -19.82 29.41 16.96
C GLU A 521 -19.27 30.52 16.06
N LEU A 522 -17.95 30.59 15.89
CA LEU A 522 -17.26 31.56 15.04
C LEU A 522 -17.15 31.09 13.58
N GLY A 523 -17.61 29.86 13.27
CA GLY A 523 -17.46 29.29 11.94
C GLY A 523 -16.07 28.69 11.68
N THR A 524 -15.28 28.45 12.72
CA THR A 524 -13.94 27.84 12.64
C THR A 524 -14.07 26.32 12.74
N ILE A 525 -13.39 25.59 11.85
CA ILE A 525 -13.30 24.14 11.93
C ILE A 525 -12.31 23.76 13.04
N VAL A 526 -12.77 22.93 13.98
CA VAL A 526 -12.01 22.49 15.15
C VAL A 526 -12.02 20.97 15.27
N VAL A 527 -11.02 20.41 15.97
CA VAL A 527 -11.02 19.00 16.36
C VAL A 527 -11.94 18.84 17.57
N LYS A 528 -12.96 18.00 17.46
CA LYS A 528 -14.04 17.86 18.44
C LYS A 528 -13.67 16.99 19.64
N ASN A 529 -12.82 15.98 19.42
CA ASN A 529 -12.48 14.98 20.42
C ASN A 529 -10.99 14.99 20.73
N GLU A 530 -10.63 14.49 21.91
CA GLU A 530 -9.23 14.22 22.24
C GLU A 530 -8.62 13.23 21.24
N THR A 531 -7.40 13.52 20.82
CA THR A 531 -6.67 12.69 19.86
C THR A 531 -5.17 12.82 20.03
N ASN A 532 -4.46 11.71 19.79
CA ASN A 532 -3.00 11.67 19.71
C ASN A 532 -2.47 12.01 18.31
N ILE A 533 -3.36 12.22 17.34
CA ILE A 533 -2.97 12.64 16.00
C ILE A 533 -2.61 14.12 16.01
N ILE A 534 -1.39 14.43 15.58
CA ILE A 534 -0.92 15.82 15.51
C ILE A 534 -1.67 16.54 14.38
N TYR A 535 -2.16 17.75 14.62
CA TYR A 535 -2.87 18.54 13.62
C TYR A 535 -2.45 20.01 13.63
N ARG A 536 -2.85 20.75 12.59
CA ARG A 536 -2.70 22.21 12.49
C ARG A 536 -3.87 22.82 11.74
N THR A 537 -4.09 24.12 11.93
CA THR A 537 -5.02 24.90 11.12
C THR A 537 -4.35 25.41 9.83
N VAL A 538 -5.14 25.54 8.76
CA VAL A 538 -4.73 26.11 7.47
C VAL A 538 -5.78 27.05 6.91
N LYS A 539 -5.36 28.00 6.07
CA LYS A 539 -6.22 28.99 5.40
C LYS A 539 -6.19 28.82 3.88
#